data_AF-A0A964LHU8-F1
#
_entry.id   AF-A0A964LHU8-F1
#
_cell.length_a   1.000
_cell.length_b   1.000
_cell.length_c   1.000
_cell.angle_alpha   90.00
_cell.angle_beta   90.00
_cell.angle_gamma   90.00
#
_symmetry.space_group_name_H-M   'P 1'
#
loop_
_entity.id
_entity.type
_entity.pdbx_description
1 polymer ?
#
loop_
_entity_poly.entity_id
_entity_poly.type
_entity_poly.pdbx_seq_one_letter_code
_entity_poly.pdbx_strand_id
1 'polypeptide(L)'
;MIRSRSAAIRLLAAAFALGGLVGGAATMLADRGNHSRSDHGQDGRQGYVARLDQELDLTPAQEETVSGVLRLHEPVMDSMFRAIRAEHPELDQQRMAIRQEIRASLTPEQSTKYDAMLARRDSAHRARKAKNGNK
;
A
#
# COMPACT_ATOMS: atom_id res chain seq x y z
N MET A 1 -2.02 42.88 -5.06
CA MET A 1 -2.75 41.66 -5.48
C MET A 1 -2.24 40.35 -4.82
N ILE A 2 -1.71 40.36 -3.58
CA ILE A 2 -1.06 39.15 -2.98
C ILE A 2 -1.89 38.49 -1.84
N ARG A 3 -2.95 39.16 -1.35
CA ARG A 3 -3.76 38.66 -0.21
C ARG A 3 -4.78 37.55 -0.55
N SER A 4 -5.11 37.29 -1.83
CA SER A 4 -6.15 36.32 -2.21
C SER A 4 -5.65 34.87 -2.35
N ARG A 5 -4.42 34.65 -2.82
CA ARG A 5 -3.85 33.30 -2.97
C ARG A 5 -3.67 32.58 -1.63
N SER A 6 -3.21 33.31 -0.61
CA SER A 6 -2.99 32.77 0.73
C SER A 6 -4.28 32.56 1.53
N ALA A 7 -5.38 33.22 1.14
CA ALA A 7 -6.72 32.93 1.65
C ALA A 7 -7.31 31.67 1.00
N ALA A 8 -7.14 31.53 -0.32
CA ALA A 8 -7.60 30.35 -1.07
C ALA A 8 -6.90 29.05 -0.62
N ILE A 9 -5.59 29.09 -0.37
CA ILE A 9 -4.83 27.92 0.13
C ILE A 9 -5.31 27.50 1.53
N ARG A 10 -5.60 28.47 2.42
CA ARG A 10 -6.13 28.18 3.76
C ARG A 10 -7.54 27.59 3.71
N LEU A 11 -8.38 28.06 2.80
CA LEU A 11 -9.72 27.52 2.57
C LEU A 11 -9.67 26.09 2.01
N LEU A 12 -8.75 25.81 1.08
CA LEU A 12 -8.56 24.47 0.53
C LEU A 12 -8.07 23.48 1.59
N ALA A 13 -7.11 23.90 2.44
CA ALA A 13 -6.62 23.08 3.55
C ALA A 13 -7.72 22.80 4.59
N ALA A 14 -8.55 23.80 4.92
CA ALA A 14 -9.67 23.63 5.84
C ALA A 14 -10.75 22.69 5.25
N ALA A 15 -11.07 22.83 3.96
CA ALA A 15 -12.02 21.95 3.27
C ALA A 15 -11.51 20.49 3.21
N PHE A 16 -10.21 20.30 2.98
CA PHE A 16 -9.59 18.97 2.97
C PHE A 16 -9.56 18.34 4.37
N ALA A 17 -9.31 19.13 5.42
CA ALA A 17 -9.38 18.66 6.79
C ALA A 17 -10.81 18.25 7.20
N LEU A 18 -11.82 19.04 6.82
CA LEU A 18 -13.23 18.68 7.03
C LEU A 18 -13.64 17.44 6.22
N GLY A 19 -13.24 17.35 4.95
CA GLY A 19 -13.49 16.17 4.12
C GLY A 19 -12.80 14.90 4.65
N GLY A 20 -11.58 15.01 5.17
CA GLY A 20 -10.84 13.90 5.77
C GLY A 20 -11.46 13.40 7.08
N LEU A 21 -12.07 14.28 7.87
CA LEU A 21 -12.77 13.89 9.10
C LEU A 21 -14.10 13.15 8.81
N VAL A 22 -14.85 13.59 7.80
CA VAL A 22 -16.12 12.94 7.41
C VAL A 22 -15.86 11.60 6.71
N GLY A 23 -14.85 11.52 5.83
CA GLY A 23 -14.46 10.26 5.16
C GLY A 23 -13.82 9.23 6.12
N GLY A 24 -13.03 9.70 7.11
CA GLY A 24 -12.40 8.85 8.12
C GLY A 24 -13.38 8.21 9.10
N ALA A 25 -14.49 8.89 9.44
CA ALA A 25 -15.51 8.35 10.32
C ALA A 25 -16.42 7.31 9.61
N ALA A 26 -16.71 7.51 8.32
CA ALA A 26 -17.51 6.56 7.51
C ALA A 26 -16.78 5.23 7.28
N THR A 27 -15.46 5.27 7.12
CA THR A 27 -14.61 4.08 6.96
C THR A 27 -14.47 3.30 8.27
N MET A 28 -14.39 3.98 9.42
CA MET A 28 -14.32 3.33 10.74
C MET A 28 -15.59 2.56 11.14
N LEU A 29 -16.77 2.96 10.63
CA LEU A 29 -18.03 2.27 10.87
C LEU A 29 -18.24 1.08 9.91
N ALA A 30 -17.73 1.16 8.68
CA ALA A 30 -17.71 0.02 7.75
C ALA A 30 -16.75 -1.10 8.19
N ASP A 31 -15.64 -0.75 8.86
CA ASP A 31 -14.62 -1.69 9.36
C ASP A 31 -15.09 -2.59 10.52
N ARG A 32 -16.23 -2.30 11.17
CA ARG A 32 -16.75 -3.16 12.24
C ARG A 32 -17.42 -4.44 11.73
N GLY A 33 -17.76 -4.53 10.45
CA GLY A 33 -18.43 -5.68 9.85
C GLY A 33 -17.51 -6.77 9.29
N ASN A 34 -16.23 -6.49 9.02
CA ASN A 34 -15.37 -7.43 8.30
C ASN A 34 -14.04 -7.67 9.02
N HIS A 35 -14.09 -8.51 10.06
CA HIS A 35 -12.89 -9.02 10.72
C HIS A 35 -12.17 -10.03 9.81
N SER A 36 -11.07 -9.60 9.18
CA SER A 36 -9.88 -10.43 9.01
C SER A 36 -8.65 -9.56 8.76
N ARG A 37 -8.01 -9.18 9.87
CA ARG A 37 -6.64 -8.67 9.89
C ARG A 37 -5.69 -9.84 9.65
N SER A 38 -5.02 -9.89 8.50
CA SER A 38 -3.82 -10.75 8.34
C SER A 38 -2.94 -10.35 7.16
N ASP A 39 -1.72 -9.91 7.50
CA ASP A 39 -0.46 -10.10 6.77
C ASP A 39 -0.32 -9.46 5.38
N HIS A 40 0.32 -8.28 5.34
CA HIS A 40 0.52 -7.36 4.19
C HIS A 40 1.49 -7.85 3.09
N GLY A 41 1.41 -9.11 2.69
CA GLY A 41 1.56 -9.39 1.26
C GLY A 41 0.38 -10.16 0.68
N GLN A 42 -0.70 -10.29 1.47
CA GLN A 42 -2.03 -10.45 0.93
C GLN A 42 -2.59 -9.11 0.43
N ASP A 43 -2.14 -7.95 0.91
CA ASP A 43 -2.70 -6.62 0.56
C ASP A 43 -2.82 -6.34 -0.95
N GLY A 44 -1.79 -6.62 -1.74
CA GLY A 44 -1.85 -6.37 -3.20
C GLY A 44 -2.75 -7.37 -3.93
N ARG A 45 -2.77 -8.61 -3.48
CA ARG A 45 -3.53 -9.71 -4.05
C ARG A 45 -4.99 -9.65 -3.66
N GLN A 46 -5.29 -9.52 -2.37
CA GLN A 46 -6.62 -9.25 -1.85
C GLN A 46 -7.15 -7.94 -2.43
N GLY A 47 -6.31 -6.91 -2.58
CA GLY A 47 -6.69 -5.69 -3.30
C GLY A 47 -7.05 -5.96 -4.77
N TYR A 48 -6.30 -6.82 -5.47
CA TYR A 48 -6.61 -7.20 -6.85
C TYR A 48 -7.87 -8.07 -6.96
N VAL A 49 -8.05 -9.04 -6.07
CA VAL A 49 -9.25 -9.90 -6.03
C VAL A 49 -10.49 -9.09 -5.67
N ALA A 50 -10.41 -8.20 -4.67
CA ALA A 50 -11.50 -7.30 -4.31
C ALA A 50 -11.85 -6.33 -5.45
N ARG A 51 -10.85 -5.90 -6.24
CA ARG A 51 -11.09 -5.12 -7.45
C ARG A 51 -11.81 -5.94 -8.52
N LEU A 52 -11.40 -7.19 -8.73
CA LEU A 52 -12.08 -8.09 -9.67
C LEU A 52 -13.51 -8.37 -9.22
N ASP A 53 -13.74 -8.54 -7.92
CA ASP A 53 -15.08 -8.66 -7.35
C ASP A 53 -15.93 -7.43 -7.63
N GLN A 54 -15.41 -6.23 -7.34
CA GLN A 54 -16.12 -4.98 -7.59
C GLN A 54 -16.46 -4.76 -9.08
N GLU A 55 -15.60 -5.21 -10.00
CA GLU A 55 -15.80 -5.01 -11.44
C GLU A 55 -16.60 -6.13 -12.11
N LEU A 56 -16.61 -7.35 -11.55
CA LEU A 56 -17.16 -8.55 -12.17
C LEU A 56 -18.27 -9.24 -11.36
N ASP A 57 -18.59 -8.73 -10.17
CA ASP A 57 -19.54 -9.29 -9.21
C ASP A 57 -19.26 -10.78 -8.96
N LEU A 58 -18.08 -11.09 -8.40
CA LEU A 58 -17.66 -12.48 -8.24
C LEU A 58 -18.48 -13.17 -7.15
N THR A 59 -18.91 -14.40 -7.44
CA THR A 59 -19.46 -15.26 -6.37
C THR A 59 -18.35 -15.68 -5.40
N PRO A 60 -18.68 -16.03 -4.14
CA PRO A 60 -17.67 -16.49 -3.17
C PRO A 60 -16.80 -17.65 -3.68
N ALA A 61 -17.38 -18.57 -4.45
CA ALA A 61 -16.65 -19.70 -5.02
C ALA A 61 -15.66 -19.26 -6.11
N GLN A 62 -16.01 -18.23 -6.89
CA GLN A 62 -15.11 -17.63 -7.89
C GLN A 62 -13.99 -16.84 -7.23
N GLU A 63 -14.27 -16.10 -6.16
CA GLU A 63 -13.26 -15.38 -5.38
C GLU A 63 -12.19 -16.34 -4.83
N GLU A 64 -12.63 -17.45 -4.22
CA GLU A 64 -11.72 -18.49 -3.72
C GLU A 64 -10.88 -19.10 -4.84
N THR A 65 -11.51 -19.39 -5.99
CA THR A 65 -10.83 -19.94 -7.17
C THR A 65 -9.76 -18.98 -7.68
N VAL A 66 -10.08 -17.70 -7.88
CA VAL A 66 -9.14 -16.68 -8.36
C VAL A 66 -8.00 -16.46 -7.36
N SER A 67 -8.32 -16.38 -6.07
CA SER A 67 -7.32 -16.30 -5.00
C SER A 67 -6.37 -17.49 -5.03
N GLY A 68 -6.89 -18.70 -5.28
CA GLY A 68 -6.13 -19.93 -5.48
C GLY A 68 -5.19 -19.87 -6.69
N VAL A 69 -5.68 -19.44 -7.85
CA VAL A 69 -4.88 -19.29 -9.09
C VAL A 69 -3.73 -18.33 -8.87
N LEU A 70 -4.01 -17.14 -8.32
CA LEU A 70 -2.96 -16.18 -8.02
C LEU A 70 -1.91 -16.77 -7.07
N ARG A 71 -2.32 -17.68 -6.17
CA ARG A 71 -1.46 -18.19 -5.07
C ARG A 71 -0.51 -19.23 -5.60
N LEU A 72 -1.00 -20.03 -6.53
CA LEU A 72 -0.21 -20.95 -7.32
C LEU A 72 0.90 -20.24 -8.09
N HIS A 73 0.61 -19.07 -8.68
CA HIS A 73 1.58 -18.35 -9.52
C HIS A 73 2.50 -17.36 -8.77
N GLU A 74 2.25 -17.07 -7.49
CA GLU A 74 3.08 -16.16 -6.68
C GLU A 74 4.59 -16.48 -6.74
N PRO A 75 5.03 -17.74 -6.57
CA PRO A 75 6.46 -18.03 -6.47
C PRO A 75 7.22 -17.75 -7.77
N VAL A 76 6.57 -17.96 -8.92
CA VAL A 76 7.15 -17.71 -10.25
C VAL A 76 7.28 -16.21 -10.48
N MET A 77 6.23 -15.44 -10.20
CA MET A 77 6.29 -13.99 -10.31
C MET A 77 7.36 -13.40 -9.38
N ASP A 78 7.42 -13.88 -8.15
CA ASP A 78 8.41 -13.48 -7.16
C ASP A 78 9.85 -13.79 -7.61
N SER A 79 10.09 -14.93 -8.27
CA SER A 79 11.42 -15.27 -8.77
C SER A 79 11.84 -14.36 -9.93
N MET A 80 10.93 -14.10 -10.87
CA MET A 80 11.17 -13.19 -11.99
C MET A 80 11.51 -11.78 -11.49
N PHE A 81 10.73 -11.24 -10.54
CA PHE A 81 11.04 -9.92 -9.97
C PHE A 81 12.37 -9.87 -9.22
N ARG A 82 12.77 -10.97 -8.56
CA ARG A 82 14.10 -11.05 -7.92
C ARG A 82 15.22 -11.04 -8.95
N ALA A 83 15.07 -11.76 -10.06
CA ALA A 83 16.05 -11.78 -11.14
C ALA A 83 16.23 -10.38 -11.73
N ILE A 84 15.12 -9.71 -12.07
CA ILE A 84 15.14 -8.32 -12.58
C ILE A 84 15.87 -7.39 -11.59
N ARG A 85 15.56 -7.47 -10.29
CA ARG A 85 16.24 -6.61 -9.30
C ARG A 85 17.74 -6.91 -9.17
N ALA A 86 18.13 -8.17 -9.32
CA ALA A 86 19.54 -8.56 -9.27
C ALA A 86 20.32 -8.01 -10.48
N GLU A 87 19.68 -7.96 -11.65
CA GLU A 87 20.27 -7.43 -12.88
C GLU A 87 20.28 -5.89 -12.92
N HIS A 88 19.39 -5.24 -12.17
CA HIS A 88 19.18 -3.79 -12.20
C HIS A 88 19.35 -3.12 -10.81
N PRO A 89 20.58 -3.04 -10.28
CA PRO A 89 20.85 -2.41 -8.98
C PRO A 89 20.47 -0.92 -8.91
N GLU A 90 20.41 -0.23 -10.05
CA GLU A 90 19.96 1.16 -10.18
C GLU A 90 18.50 1.35 -9.74
N LEU A 91 17.67 0.31 -9.80
CA LEU A 91 16.28 0.38 -9.32
C LEU A 91 16.21 0.63 -7.82
N ASP A 92 17.10 -0.01 -7.05
CA ASP A 92 17.16 0.20 -5.60
C ASP A 92 17.72 1.58 -5.26
N GLN A 93 18.69 2.08 -6.04
CA GLN A 93 19.21 3.45 -5.90
C GLN A 93 18.11 4.48 -6.16
N GLN A 94 17.36 4.33 -7.25
CA GLN A 94 16.26 5.24 -7.59
C GLN A 94 15.15 5.18 -6.55
N ARG A 95 14.82 3.99 -6.03
CA ARG A 95 13.87 3.82 -4.92
C ARG A 95 14.33 4.57 -3.67
N MET A 96 15.62 4.55 -3.35
CA MET A 96 16.17 5.30 -2.21
C MET A 96 16.11 6.80 -2.42
N ALA A 97 16.45 7.29 -3.63
CA ALA A 97 16.35 8.70 -3.98
C ALA A 97 14.91 9.22 -3.82
N ILE A 98 13.93 8.51 -4.39
CA ILE A 98 12.51 8.85 -4.25
C ILE A 98 12.10 8.91 -2.77
N ARG A 99 12.51 7.93 -1.96
CA ARG A 99 12.21 7.92 -0.51
C ARG A 99 12.79 9.12 0.22
N GLN A 100 13.99 9.56 -0.16
CA GLN A 100 14.63 10.74 0.41
C GLN A 100 13.90 12.03 0.02
N GLU A 101 13.54 12.18 -1.24
CA GLU A 101 12.78 13.33 -1.74
C GLU A 101 11.40 13.44 -1.07
N ILE A 102 10.69 12.31 -0.92
CA ILE A 102 9.46 12.26 -0.15
C ILE A 102 9.71 12.72 1.27
N ARG A 103 10.72 12.15 1.97
CA ARG A 103 11.02 12.50 3.36
C ARG A 103 11.31 13.99 3.54
N ALA A 104 12.07 14.58 2.61
CA ALA A 104 12.39 16.01 2.65
C ALA A 104 11.17 16.92 2.51
N SER A 105 10.07 16.41 1.95
CA SER A 105 8.80 17.13 1.78
C SER A 105 7.84 17.00 2.96
N LEU A 106 8.19 16.21 3.99
CA LEU A 106 7.33 15.91 5.14
C LEU A 106 7.71 16.74 6.37
N THR A 107 6.74 16.98 7.25
CA THR A 107 7.06 17.48 8.61
C THR A 107 7.82 16.42 9.41
N PRO A 108 8.53 16.78 10.49
CA PRO A 108 9.22 15.81 11.33
C PRO A 108 8.32 14.67 11.81
N GLU A 109 7.11 14.98 12.27
CA GLU A 109 6.14 13.99 12.76
C GLU A 109 5.66 13.06 11.63
N GLN A 110 5.43 13.62 10.44
CA GLN A 110 5.08 12.84 9.26
C GLN A 110 6.22 11.94 8.79
N SER A 111 7.47 12.42 8.85
CA SER A 111 8.66 11.62 8.55
C SER A 111 8.77 10.41 9.48
N THR A 112 8.57 10.59 10.78
CA THR A 112 8.57 9.47 11.73
C THR A 112 7.50 8.42 11.38
N LYS A 113 6.29 8.88 11.04
CA LYS A 113 5.20 7.97 10.62
C LYS A 113 5.54 7.25 9.30
N TYR A 114 6.15 7.96 8.36
CA TYR A 114 6.59 7.43 7.08
C TYR A 114 7.66 6.36 7.25
N ASP A 115 8.67 6.61 8.08
CA ASP A 115 9.74 5.65 8.36
C ASP A 115 9.21 4.39 9.04
N ALA A 116 8.27 4.53 9.98
CA ALA A 116 7.59 3.39 10.59
C ALA A 116 6.78 2.58 9.56
N MET A 117 6.12 3.25 8.60
CA MET A 117 5.41 2.58 7.51
C MET A 117 6.37 1.81 6.59
N LEU A 118 7.52 2.40 6.23
CA LEU A 118 8.53 1.73 5.42
C LEU A 118 9.12 0.52 6.14
N ALA A 119 9.44 0.65 7.43
CA ALA A 119 9.99 -0.42 8.24
C ALA A 119 9.05 -1.63 8.33
N ARG A 120 7.73 -1.40 8.50
CA ARG A 120 6.71 -2.46 8.48
C ARG A 120 6.64 -3.20 7.14
N ARG A 121 6.76 -2.48 6.02
CA ARG A 121 6.78 -3.10 4.68
C ARG A 121 8.05 -3.91 4.47
N ASP A 122 9.21 -3.35 4.82
CA ASP A 122 10.50 -4.00 4.61
C ASP A 122 10.69 -5.21 5.56
N SER A 123 10.04 -5.26 6.74
CA SER A 123 10.03 -6.45 7.61
C SER A 123 9.14 -7.57 7.08
N ALA A 124 7.95 -7.25 6.55
CA ALA A 124 7.05 -8.24 5.93
C ALA A 124 7.71 -8.93 4.71
N HIS A 125 8.42 -8.17 3.87
CA HIS A 125 9.18 -8.74 2.76
C HIS A 125 10.33 -9.65 3.21
N ARG A 126 11.02 -9.31 4.32
CA ARG A 126 12.09 -10.14 4.88
C ARG A 126 11.57 -11.43 5.48
N ALA A 127 10.45 -11.40 6.20
CA ALA A 127 9.82 -12.60 6.76
C ALA A 127 9.43 -13.60 5.67
N ARG A 128 8.93 -13.11 4.52
CA ARG A 128 8.63 -13.95 3.34
C ARG A 128 9.88 -14.57 2.71
N LYS A 129 10.97 -13.81 2.59
CA LYS A 129 12.26 -14.36 2.11
C LYS A 129 12.76 -15.49 3.01
N ALA A 130 12.69 -15.33 4.33
CA ALA A 130 13.11 -16.36 5.28
C ALA A 130 12.27 -17.64 5.15
N LYS A 131 10.96 -17.52 4.93
CA LYS A 131 10.06 -18.68 4.76
C LYS A 131 10.29 -19.43 3.44
N ASN A 132 10.63 -18.74 2.35
CA ASN A 132 10.86 -19.34 1.04
C ASN A 132 12.30 -19.85 0.83
N GLY A 133 13.29 -19.40 1.62
CA GLY A 133 14.68 -19.85 1.54
C GLY A 133 15.00 -21.09 2.37
N ASN A 134 14.03 -21.63 3.13
CA ASN A 134 14.19 -22.81 3.98
C ASN A 134 13.58 -24.09 3.34
N LYS A 135 13.58 -24.16 2.01
CA LYS A 135 13.20 -25.35 1.23
C LYS A 135 14.31 -25.68 0.23
#